data_AF-A0A2I0QYZ4-F1
#
_entry.id   AF-A0A2I0QYZ4-F1
#
_cell.length_a   1.000
_cell.length_b   1.000
_cell.length_c   1.000
_cell.angle_alpha   90.00
_cell.angle_beta   90.00
_cell.angle_gamma   90.00
#
_symmetry.space_group_name_H-M   'P 1'
#
loop_
_entity.id
_entity.type
_entity.pdbx_description
1 polymer ?
#
loop_
_entity_poly.entity_id
_entity_poly.type
_entity_poly.pdbx_seq_one_letter_code
_entity_poly.pdbx_strand_id
1 'polypeptide(L)'
;MLALFIEKEALDNILFFEDEKYPFINSVLKRKIPIIVNTTDDLLQNDFDDEESPIYLAMQESEGFSKPIAYEAEFERIDKNPQLILNHPRNIYILDINTERAEKLTNELGVIVLSVHNLDDNLLKGGLSMSLMKGKRIENGWDAFYDQKWVKGNSLVISDSYLFQNNEGKFNRGVENILKLLDSYLPKSLKTDFHITIIADNDPPSKGNGKAVKWWERSFGALKAKISEMRDYNIQIEIFLGPTLHKRIFISNYIYSWVDKGFDVFKCSDANVVQDDNEIHIHHIFNNIEDFGESYFSMSETNLTDILKKCNAIADLVASEGKQSFSRMALGIKDPSKKSKNRLLN
;
A
#
# COMPACT_ATOMS: atom_id res chain seq x y z
N MET A 1 -0.46 6.85 8.96
CA MET A 1 0.09 6.19 10.15
C MET A 1 -0.65 4.86 10.33
N LEU A 2 0.07 3.79 10.64
CA LEU A 2 -0.47 2.47 10.93
C LEU A 2 -0.75 2.33 12.44
N ALA A 3 -1.89 1.77 12.81
CA ALA A 3 -2.26 1.38 14.17
C ALA A 3 -2.97 0.03 14.17
N LEU A 4 -2.91 -0.67 15.32
CA LEU A 4 -3.66 -1.88 15.58
C LEU A 4 -4.86 -1.56 16.48
N PHE A 5 -6.06 -1.82 15.99
CA PHE A 5 -7.30 -1.78 16.76
C PHE A 5 -7.63 -3.20 17.18
N ILE A 6 -7.78 -3.43 18.48
CA ILE A 6 -7.95 -4.78 19.02
C ILE A 6 -8.92 -4.82 20.20
N GLU A 7 -9.77 -5.83 20.24
CA GLU A 7 -10.56 -6.17 21.43
C GLU A 7 -9.64 -6.55 22.60
N LYS A 8 -9.94 -6.10 23.83
CA LYS A 8 -9.09 -6.37 25.00
C LYS A 8 -8.81 -7.86 25.18
N GLU A 9 -9.84 -8.70 25.15
CA GLU A 9 -9.71 -10.14 25.33
C GLU A 9 -8.81 -10.79 24.27
N ALA A 10 -8.83 -10.27 23.03
CA ALA A 10 -7.97 -10.77 21.97
C ALA A 10 -6.51 -10.35 22.20
N LEU A 11 -6.27 -9.13 22.69
CA LEU A 11 -4.92 -8.68 23.07
C LEU A 11 -4.35 -9.57 24.18
N ASP A 12 -5.10 -9.77 25.26
CA ASP A 12 -4.69 -10.61 26.40
C ASP A 12 -4.34 -12.04 25.94
N ASN A 13 -5.19 -12.62 25.08
CA ASN A 13 -4.98 -13.95 24.49
C ASN A 13 -3.71 -14.01 23.63
N ILE A 14 -3.47 -13.00 22.78
CA ILE A 14 -2.27 -12.97 21.93
C ILE A 14 -1.01 -12.83 22.77
N LEU A 15 -1.01 -11.97 23.78
CA LEU A 15 0.12 -11.79 24.69
C LEU A 15 0.38 -13.04 25.53
N PHE A 16 -0.65 -13.80 25.89
CA PHE A 16 -0.46 -15.03 26.64
C PHE A 16 0.16 -16.17 25.80
N PHE A 17 -0.13 -16.23 24.50
CA PHE A 17 0.36 -17.27 23.57
C PHE A 17 1.43 -16.78 22.59
N GLU A 18 2.05 -15.62 22.90
CA GLU A 18 3.00 -14.82 22.12
C GLU A 18 3.37 -15.36 20.73
N ASP A 19 4.41 -16.20 20.67
CA ASP A 19 5.06 -16.59 19.42
C ASP A 19 4.57 -17.94 18.88
N GLU A 20 3.93 -18.77 19.72
CA GLU A 20 3.53 -20.12 19.31
C GLU A 20 2.30 -20.11 18.40
N LYS A 21 1.36 -19.18 18.65
CA LYS A 21 0.06 -19.17 17.97
C LYS A 21 -0.11 -18.00 16.99
N TYR A 22 0.45 -16.84 17.30
CA TYR A 22 0.24 -15.61 16.52
C TYR A 22 1.55 -14.84 16.26
N PRO A 23 2.59 -15.49 15.68
CA PRO A 23 3.89 -14.86 15.48
C PRO A 23 3.85 -13.56 14.66
N PHE A 24 2.95 -13.44 13.66
CA PHE A 24 2.91 -12.24 12.81
C PHE A 24 2.17 -11.07 13.48
N ILE A 25 1.09 -11.31 14.23
CA ILE A 25 0.45 -10.26 15.03
C ILE A 25 1.37 -9.84 16.19
N ASN A 26 2.06 -10.78 16.85
CA ASN A 26 3.00 -10.43 17.93
C ASN A 26 4.16 -9.57 17.40
N SER A 27 4.67 -9.93 16.22
CA SER A 27 5.59 -9.10 15.44
C SER A 27 5.08 -7.66 15.25
N VAL A 28 3.80 -7.49 14.90
CA VAL A 28 3.18 -6.16 14.75
C VAL A 28 3.13 -5.39 16.09
N LEU A 29 2.80 -6.06 17.20
CA LEU A 29 2.72 -5.45 18.54
C LEU A 29 4.07 -4.88 19.00
N LYS A 30 5.19 -5.55 18.66
CA LYS A 30 6.55 -5.16 19.05
C LYS A 30 7.15 -3.98 18.24
N ARG A 31 6.39 -3.33 17.34
CA ARG A 31 6.90 -2.33 16.37
C ARG A 31 6.63 -0.86 16.71
N LYS A 32 6.36 -0.55 17.98
CA LYS A 32 6.05 0.81 18.46
C LYS A 32 4.91 1.51 17.71
N ILE A 33 4.01 0.74 17.09
CA ILE A 33 2.80 1.30 16.51
C ILE A 33 1.78 1.58 17.63
N PRO A 34 0.84 2.50 17.45
CA PRO A 34 -0.27 2.67 18.38
C PRO A 34 -1.09 1.38 18.46
N ILE A 35 -1.33 0.90 19.69
CA ILE A 35 -2.23 -0.21 20.01
C ILE A 35 -3.47 0.42 20.66
N ILE A 36 -4.59 0.39 19.95
CA ILE A 36 -5.87 0.96 20.37
C ILE A 36 -6.75 -0.18 20.85
N VAL A 37 -7.18 -0.14 22.11
CA VAL A 37 -7.87 -1.24 22.77
C VAL A 37 -9.33 -0.87 23.05
N ASN A 38 -10.24 -1.80 22.76
CA ASN A 38 -11.65 -1.65 23.10
C ASN A 38 -11.88 -1.82 24.60
N THR A 39 -11.66 -0.76 25.36
CA THR A 39 -11.83 -0.70 26.81
C THR A 39 -11.91 0.77 27.26
N THR A 40 -12.16 0.99 28.55
CA THR A 40 -12.12 2.31 29.19
C THR A 40 -10.74 2.58 29.78
N ASP A 41 -10.41 3.86 30.00
CA ASP A 41 -9.15 4.26 30.64
C ASP A 41 -8.99 3.65 32.03
N ASP A 42 -10.06 3.59 32.82
CA ASP A 42 -10.05 3.03 34.18
C ASP A 42 -9.71 1.52 34.16
N LEU A 43 -10.31 0.76 33.24
CA LEU A 43 -10.05 -0.67 33.12
C LEU A 43 -8.62 -0.94 32.64
N LEU A 44 -8.15 -0.20 31.64
CA LEU A 44 -6.80 -0.34 31.13
C LEU A 44 -5.74 0.09 32.16
N GLN A 45 -6.05 1.09 33.00
CA GLN A 45 -5.17 1.49 34.09
C GLN A 45 -5.05 0.38 35.15
N ASN A 46 -6.13 -0.35 35.44
CA ASN A 46 -6.04 -1.54 36.31
C ASN A 46 -5.09 -2.60 35.72
N ASP A 47 -5.13 -2.83 34.40
CA ASP A 47 -4.19 -3.76 33.74
C ASP A 47 -2.73 -3.29 33.83
N PHE A 48 -2.48 -1.98 33.98
CA PHE A 48 -1.13 -1.43 34.17
C PHE A 48 -0.65 -1.50 35.62
N ASP A 49 -1.57 -1.60 36.58
CA ASP A 49 -1.27 -1.66 38.00
C ASP A 49 -1.23 -3.10 38.53
N ASP A 50 -1.73 -4.06 37.75
CA ASP A 50 -1.68 -5.51 38.04
C ASP A 50 -0.42 -6.16 37.46
N GLU A 51 0.50 -6.60 38.33
CA GLU A 51 1.75 -7.26 37.92
C GLU A 51 1.55 -8.62 37.24
N GLU A 52 0.38 -9.24 37.37
CA GLU A 52 0.03 -10.51 36.71
C GLU A 52 -0.67 -10.30 35.36
N SER A 53 -1.02 -9.06 35.01
CA SER A 53 -1.68 -8.74 33.75
C SER A 53 -0.77 -9.06 32.55
N PRO A 54 -1.28 -9.74 31.50
CA PRO A 54 -0.52 -9.97 30.27
C PRO A 54 -0.01 -8.66 29.64
N ILE A 55 -0.78 -7.58 29.73
CA ILE A 55 -0.39 -6.27 29.21
C ILE A 55 0.77 -5.69 30.03
N TYR A 56 0.71 -5.79 31.36
CA TYR A 56 1.80 -5.33 32.21
C TYR A 56 3.10 -6.08 31.91
N LEU A 57 3.03 -7.42 31.87
CA LEU A 57 4.17 -8.28 31.58
C LEU A 57 4.78 -7.94 30.21
N ALA A 58 3.95 -7.82 29.17
CA ALA A 58 4.42 -7.43 27.83
C ALA A 58 5.12 -6.05 27.83
N MET A 59 4.63 -5.09 28.62
CA MET A 59 5.29 -3.77 28.75
C MET A 59 6.65 -3.85 29.44
N GLN A 60 6.88 -4.82 30.33
CA GLN A 60 8.17 -5.01 31.00
C GLN A 60 9.15 -5.84 30.16
N GLU A 61 8.66 -6.84 29.42
CA GLU A 61 9.49 -7.86 28.77
C GLU A 61 9.78 -7.58 27.29
N SER A 62 8.85 -6.92 26.57
CA SER A 62 8.95 -6.75 25.12
C SER A 62 9.50 -5.38 24.72
N GLU A 63 10.77 -5.36 24.29
CA GLU A 63 11.35 -4.18 23.63
C GLU A 63 10.54 -3.80 22.38
N GLY A 64 9.85 -2.66 22.45
CA GLY A 64 9.08 -2.12 21.32
C GLY A 64 7.57 -2.30 21.42
N PHE A 65 7.06 -2.97 22.45
CA PHE A 65 5.64 -2.94 22.79
C PHE A 65 5.25 -1.52 23.23
N SER A 66 4.34 -0.90 22.48
CA SER A 66 3.82 0.42 22.82
C SER A 66 2.81 0.32 23.96
N LYS A 67 2.83 1.27 24.89
CA LYS A 67 1.76 1.40 25.90
C LYS A 67 0.40 1.48 25.18
N PRO A 68 -0.53 0.53 25.41
CA PRO A 68 -1.84 0.56 24.78
C PRO A 68 -2.67 1.80 25.16
N ILE A 69 -3.60 2.17 24.29
CA ILE A 69 -4.49 3.33 24.44
C ILE A 69 -5.93 2.84 24.47
N ALA A 70 -6.67 3.14 25.53
CA ALA A 70 -8.09 2.82 25.63
C ALA A 70 -8.89 3.74 24.70
N TYR A 71 -9.76 3.19 23.84
CA TYR A 71 -10.64 3.99 23.01
C TYR A 71 -11.92 3.29 22.55
N GLU A 72 -12.72 2.80 23.51
CA GLU A 72 -14.01 2.11 23.27
C GLU A 72 -14.94 2.86 22.29
N ALA A 73 -15.04 4.19 22.40
CA ALA A 73 -15.93 4.98 21.55
C ALA A 73 -15.66 4.84 20.05
N GLU A 74 -14.41 4.57 19.63
CA GLU A 74 -14.10 4.35 18.21
C GLU A 74 -14.60 2.99 17.71
N PHE A 75 -14.55 1.95 18.56
CA PHE A 75 -15.09 0.63 18.24
C PHE A 75 -16.61 0.68 18.06
N GLU A 76 -17.32 1.39 18.94
CA GLU A 76 -18.76 1.60 18.78
C GLU A 76 -19.10 2.33 17.45
N ARG A 77 -18.29 3.31 17.07
CA ARG A 77 -18.48 4.05 15.82
C ARG A 77 -18.25 3.14 14.62
N ILE A 78 -17.23 2.28 14.67
CA ILE A 78 -16.94 1.31 13.62
C ILE A 78 -18.06 0.28 13.50
N ASP A 79 -18.60 -0.24 14.61
CA ASP A 79 -19.72 -1.20 14.53
C ASP A 79 -20.97 -0.55 13.90
N LYS A 80 -21.29 0.68 14.30
CA LYS A 80 -22.40 1.47 13.73
C LYS A 80 -22.16 1.86 12.26
N ASN A 81 -20.92 2.14 11.88
CA ASN A 81 -20.53 2.53 10.54
C ASN A 81 -19.14 1.98 10.14
N PRO A 82 -19.08 0.77 9.57
CA PRO A 82 -17.82 0.14 9.20
C PRO A 82 -17.01 0.90 8.13
N GLN A 83 -17.61 1.85 7.41
CA GLN A 83 -16.90 2.66 6.42
C GLN A 83 -15.84 3.57 7.05
N LEU A 84 -15.91 3.84 8.36
CA LEU A 84 -14.89 4.63 9.07
C LEU A 84 -13.50 3.99 9.02
N ILE A 85 -13.43 2.67 8.83
CA ILE A 85 -12.18 1.93 8.60
C ILE A 85 -11.37 2.51 7.42
N LEU A 86 -12.04 3.08 6.42
CA LEU A 86 -11.38 3.66 5.24
C LEU A 86 -10.59 4.94 5.53
N ASN A 87 -10.84 5.60 6.67
CA ASN A 87 -10.08 6.79 7.08
C ASN A 87 -8.61 6.46 7.38
N HIS A 88 -8.34 5.20 7.74
CA HIS A 88 -7.01 4.72 8.05
C HIS A 88 -6.75 3.41 7.29
N PRO A 89 -6.51 3.50 5.97
CA PRO A 89 -6.51 2.34 5.06
C PRO A 89 -5.43 1.30 5.37
N ARG A 90 -4.43 1.64 6.20
CA ARG A 90 -3.35 0.74 6.61
C ARG A 90 -3.57 0.11 7.97
N ASN A 91 -4.53 0.58 8.77
CA ASN A 91 -4.76 0.01 10.10
C ASN A 91 -5.19 -1.45 10.02
N ILE A 92 -4.97 -2.17 11.10
CA ILE A 92 -5.43 -3.55 11.29
C ILE A 92 -6.52 -3.51 12.35
N TYR A 93 -7.63 -4.20 12.10
CA TYR A 93 -8.77 -4.25 13.02
C TYR A 93 -9.01 -5.69 13.44
N ILE A 94 -8.86 -6.00 14.72
CA ILE A 94 -9.22 -7.27 15.33
C ILE A 94 -10.47 -6.99 16.17
N LEU A 95 -11.63 -7.40 15.66
CA LEU A 95 -12.95 -6.98 16.17
C LEU A 95 -13.77 -8.16 16.68
N ASP A 96 -14.64 -7.91 17.67
CA ASP A 96 -15.63 -8.88 18.15
C ASP A 96 -16.81 -9.02 17.18
N ILE A 97 -16.53 -9.62 16.03
CA ILE A 97 -17.50 -9.94 14.98
C ILE A 97 -17.26 -11.36 14.48
N ASN A 98 -18.28 -11.97 13.88
CA ASN A 98 -18.11 -13.29 13.24
C ASN A 98 -17.13 -13.25 12.05
N THR A 99 -16.51 -14.39 11.77
CA THR A 99 -15.49 -14.55 10.72
C THR A 99 -15.99 -14.15 9.34
N GLU A 100 -17.24 -14.50 9.00
CA GLU A 100 -17.84 -14.14 7.70
C GLU A 100 -17.97 -12.62 7.52
N ARG A 101 -18.37 -11.89 8.57
CA ARG A 101 -18.45 -10.42 8.56
C ARG A 101 -17.06 -9.80 8.45
N ALA A 102 -16.06 -10.33 9.14
CA ALA A 102 -14.68 -9.86 9.03
C ALA A 102 -14.14 -10.03 7.60
N GLU A 103 -14.23 -11.23 7.03
CA GLU A 103 -13.82 -11.52 5.65
C GLU A 103 -14.54 -10.63 4.63
N LYS A 104 -15.85 -10.44 4.82
CA LYS A 104 -16.65 -9.56 3.98
C LYS A 104 -16.16 -8.12 4.04
N LEU A 105 -15.92 -7.57 5.24
CA LEU A 105 -15.39 -6.21 5.40
C LEU A 105 -14.01 -6.07 4.77
N THR A 106 -13.11 -7.05 4.96
CA THR A 106 -11.79 -7.04 4.34
C THR A 106 -11.86 -7.00 2.83
N ASN A 107 -12.69 -7.85 2.22
CA ASN A 107 -12.84 -7.90 0.77
C ASN A 107 -13.56 -6.66 0.21
N GLU A 108 -14.54 -6.10 0.92
CA GLU A 108 -15.31 -4.95 0.46
C GLU A 108 -14.54 -3.63 0.60
N LEU A 109 -13.67 -3.51 1.61
CA LEU A 109 -12.97 -2.27 1.94
C LEU A 109 -11.48 -2.28 1.59
N GLY A 110 -10.86 -3.44 1.37
CA GLY A 110 -9.42 -3.56 1.11
C GLY A 110 -8.55 -3.19 2.33
N VAL A 111 -9.02 -3.53 3.53
CA VAL A 111 -8.36 -3.29 4.83
C VAL A 111 -8.41 -4.57 5.65
N ILE A 112 -7.36 -4.87 6.41
CA ILE A 112 -7.30 -6.08 7.24
C ILE A 112 -8.27 -5.93 8.42
N VAL A 113 -9.28 -6.79 8.44
CA VAL A 113 -10.27 -6.95 9.49
C VAL A 113 -10.30 -8.43 9.87
N LEU A 114 -9.92 -8.74 11.10
CA LEU A 114 -9.87 -10.08 11.65
C LEU A 114 -10.96 -10.23 12.73
N SER A 115 -11.48 -11.44 12.85
CA SER A 115 -12.45 -11.80 13.88
C SER A 115 -11.71 -12.36 15.10
N VAL A 116 -12.06 -11.93 16.30
CA VAL A 116 -11.54 -12.54 17.54
C VAL A 116 -11.85 -14.03 17.66
N HIS A 117 -12.90 -14.51 16.98
CA HIS A 117 -13.29 -15.92 16.99
C HIS A 117 -12.45 -16.79 16.03
N ASN A 118 -11.73 -16.18 15.08
CA ASN A 118 -10.80 -16.86 14.18
C ASN A 118 -9.75 -15.87 13.64
N LEU A 119 -8.61 -15.79 14.32
CA LEU A 119 -7.49 -14.93 13.95
C LEU A 119 -6.60 -15.65 12.93
N ASP A 120 -6.79 -15.37 11.63
CA ASP A 120 -5.88 -15.86 10.59
C ASP A 120 -4.62 -14.98 10.52
N ASP A 121 -3.63 -15.34 11.33
CA ASP A 121 -2.33 -14.67 11.43
C ASP A 121 -1.56 -14.68 10.09
N ASN A 122 -1.81 -15.65 9.21
CA ASN A 122 -1.11 -15.77 7.93
C ASN A 122 -1.45 -14.66 6.94
N LEU A 123 -2.51 -13.88 7.17
CA LEU A 123 -2.83 -12.72 6.34
C LEU A 123 -1.75 -11.62 6.39
N LEU A 124 -0.94 -11.61 7.45
CA LEU A 124 0.16 -10.66 7.64
C LEU A 124 1.49 -11.16 7.06
N LYS A 125 1.51 -12.40 6.56
CA LYS A 125 2.68 -13.06 5.99
C LYS A 125 2.71 -12.92 4.49
N GLY A 126 3.92 -12.84 3.94
CA GLY A 126 4.19 -13.29 2.59
C GLY A 126 4.92 -12.27 1.76
N GLY A 127 5.85 -12.75 0.94
CA GLY A 127 6.65 -11.92 0.08
C GLY A 127 7.37 -12.77 -0.95
N LEU A 128 8.09 -12.09 -1.82
CA LEU A 128 8.82 -12.65 -2.92
C LEU A 128 10.02 -11.75 -3.23
N SER A 129 11.19 -12.37 -3.34
CA SER A 129 12.37 -11.76 -3.98
C SER A 129 12.74 -12.66 -5.15
N MET A 130 12.81 -12.11 -6.36
CA MET A 130 13.13 -12.87 -7.56
C MET A 130 14.09 -12.12 -8.47
N SER A 131 15.22 -12.74 -8.77
CA SER A 131 16.10 -12.33 -9.88
C SER A 131 15.51 -12.82 -11.20
N LEU A 132 15.36 -11.89 -12.14
CA LEU A 132 14.82 -12.11 -13.47
C LEU A 132 15.95 -11.97 -14.48
N MET A 133 16.32 -13.07 -15.13
CA MET A 133 17.31 -13.04 -16.21
C MET A 133 16.63 -12.74 -17.54
N LYS A 134 17.29 -11.96 -18.38
CA LYS A 134 16.84 -11.64 -19.74
C LYS A 134 16.48 -12.91 -20.52
N GLY A 135 15.30 -12.90 -21.13
CA GLY A 135 14.78 -14.03 -21.90
C GLY A 135 14.20 -15.17 -21.07
N LYS A 136 14.32 -15.15 -19.73
CA LYS A 136 13.64 -16.11 -18.85
C LYS A 136 12.12 -16.02 -19.10
N ARG A 137 11.48 -17.19 -19.17
CA ARG A 137 10.03 -17.29 -19.24
C ARG A 137 9.46 -17.42 -17.83
N ILE A 138 8.51 -16.56 -17.48
CA ILE A 138 7.69 -16.64 -16.27
C ILE A 138 6.27 -16.94 -16.74
N GLU A 139 5.76 -18.13 -16.43
CA GLU A 139 4.39 -18.50 -16.77
C GLU A 139 3.41 -17.53 -16.10
N ASN A 140 2.36 -17.11 -16.82
CA ASN A 140 1.38 -16.12 -16.37
C ASN A 140 1.92 -14.72 -16.04
N GLY A 141 3.18 -14.41 -16.40
CA GLY A 141 3.73 -13.05 -16.32
C GLY A 141 3.61 -12.44 -14.92
N TRP A 142 2.95 -11.28 -14.82
CA TRP A 142 2.74 -10.59 -13.53
C TRP A 142 1.84 -11.37 -12.56
N ASP A 143 0.91 -12.22 -13.04
CA ASP A 143 0.02 -12.98 -12.16
C ASP A 143 0.80 -13.94 -11.25
N ALA A 144 1.92 -14.49 -11.74
CA ALA A 144 2.78 -15.38 -10.96
C ALA A 144 3.37 -14.74 -9.70
N PHE A 145 3.44 -13.40 -9.65
CA PHE A 145 3.95 -12.68 -8.49
C PHE A 145 2.89 -12.38 -7.44
N TYR A 146 1.61 -12.54 -7.78
CA TYR A 146 0.47 -12.19 -6.92
C TYR A 146 -0.45 -13.39 -6.62
N ASP A 147 0.07 -14.61 -6.78
CA ASP A 147 -0.63 -15.87 -6.46
C ASP A 147 -0.67 -16.19 -4.95
N GLN A 148 -0.30 -15.22 -4.10
CA GLN A 148 -0.36 -15.36 -2.64
C GLN A 148 -1.69 -14.82 -2.10
N LYS A 149 -2.15 -15.40 -0.98
CA LYS A 149 -3.32 -14.90 -0.24
C LYS A 149 -2.96 -13.61 0.51
N TRP A 150 -2.96 -12.49 -0.21
CA TRP A 150 -2.79 -11.16 0.38
C TRP A 150 -4.10 -10.39 0.35
N VAL A 151 -4.30 -9.55 1.38
CA VAL A 151 -5.30 -8.49 1.28
C VAL A 151 -4.82 -7.49 0.24
N LYS A 152 -5.46 -7.54 -0.93
CA LYS A 152 -5.30 -6.51 -1.96
C LYS A 152 -5.94 -5.24 -1.41
N GLY A 153 -5.12 -4.19 -1.23
CA GLY A 153 -5.53 -2.95 -0.59
C GLY A 153 -6.59 -2.18 -1.39
N ASN A 154 -6.87 -0.95 -0.96
CA ASN A 154 -7.74 -0.02 -1.68
C ASN A 154 -7.00 1.19 -2.25
N SER A 155 -5.67 1.19 -2.14
CA SER A 155 -4.84 2.32 -2.51
C SER A 155 -3.47 1.86 -2.96
N LEU A 156 -2.88 2.59 -3.92
CA LEU A 156 -1.62 2.26 -4.55
C LEU A 156 -0.86 3.52 -4.95
N VAL A 157 0.43 3.55 -4.67
CA VAL A 157 1.36 4.57 -5.13
C VAL A 157 2.50 3.89 -5.89
N ILE A 158 2.76 4.35 -7.11
CA ILE A 158 3.84 3.88 -7.98
C ILE A 158 4.79 5.04 -8.24
N SER A 159 6.10 4.83 -8.05
CA SER A 159 7.14 5.79 -8.43
C SER A 159 8.13 5.15 -9.38
N ASP A 160 8.24 5.68 -10.60
CA ASP A 160 9.22 5.22 -11.59
C ASP A 160 9.60 6.35 -12.57
N SER A 161 10.86 6.76 -12.53
CA SER A 161 11.41 7.82 -13.38
C SER A 161 11.38 7.49 -14.87
N TYR A 162 11.44 6.22 -15.24
CA TYR A 162 11.59 5.76 -16.62
C TYR A 162 10.30 5.18 -17.20
N LEU A 163 9.20 5.20 -16.45
CA LEU A 163 7.94 4.56 -16.82
C LEU A 163 7.49 4.86 -18.26
N PHE A 164 7.60 6.13 -18.68
CA PHE A 164 7.18 6.60 -20.00
C PHE A 164 8.31 6.69 -21.04
N GLN A 165 9.50 6.17 -20.74
CA GLN A 165 10.70 6.27 -21.59
C GLN A 165 11.03 4.96 -22.33
N ASN A 166 10.40 3.85 -21.94
CA ASN A 166 10.72 2.50 -22.44
C ASN A 166 9.93 2.11 -23.70
N ASN A 167 10.30 2.67 -24.87
CA ASN A 167 9.58 2.39 -26.12
C ASN A 167 9.98 1.04 -26.76
N GLU A 168 8.99 0.24 -27.20
CA GLU A 168 9.13 -0.95 -28.04
C GLU A 168 8.20 -0.80 -29.26
N GLY A 169 8.77 -0.29 -30.37
CA GLY A 169 8.00 0.04 -31.57
C GLY A 169 6.97 1.15 -31.30
N LYS A 170 5.68 0.81 -31.41
CA LYS A 170 4.56 1.74 -31.20
C LYS A 170 4.06 1.77 -29.74
N PHE A 171 4.53 0.83 -28.91
CA PHE A 171 4.11 0.67 -27.53
C PHE A 171 5.16 1.21 -26.57
N ASN A 172 4.72 1.57 -25.38
CA ASN A 172 5.61 1.85 -24.26
C ASN A 172 5.58 0.65 -23.30
N ARG A 173 6.69 -0.08 -23.17
CA ARG A 173 6.78 -1.28 -22.33
C ARG A 173 6.51 -1.00 -20.87
N GLY A 174 6.99 0.11 -20.32
CA GLY A 174 6.75 0.46 -18.93
C GLY A 174 5.25 0.62 -18.65
N VAL A 175 4.55 1.34 -19.52
CA VAL A 175 3.09 1.51 -19.45
C VAL A 175 2.35 0.17 -19.62
N GLU A 176 2.73 -0.65 -20.61
CA GLU A 176 2.08 -1.95 -20.83
C GLU A 176 2.34 -2.93 -19.67
N ASN A 177 3.52 -2.89 -19.05
CA ASN A 177 3.81 -3.67 -17.84
C ASN A 177 3.02 -3.18 -16.64
N ILE A 178 2.88 -1.87 -16.43
CA ILE A 178 2.01 -1.34 -15.36
C ILE A 178 0.56 -1.77 -15.57
N LEU A 179 0.06 -1.75 -16.80
CA LEU A 179 -1.30 -2.22 -17.08
C LEU A 179 -1.48 -3.69 -16.70
N LYS A 180 -0.54 -4.56 -17.09
CA LYS A 180 -0.56 -5.98 -16.73
C LYS A 180 -0.40 -6.20 -15.23
N LEU A 181 0.52 -5.47 -14.58
CA LEU A 181 0.71 -5.50 -13.14
C LEU A 181 -0.58 -5.12 -12.41
N LEU A 182 -1.24 -4.04 -12.82
CA LEU A 182 -2.49 -3.59 -12.22
C LEU A 182 -3.60 -4.62 -12.42
N ASP A 183 -3.70 -5.23 -13.60
CA ASP A 183 -4.68 -6.28 -13.83
C ASP A 183 -4.43 -7.52 -12.96
N SER A 184 -3.18 -7.89 -12.70
CA SER A 184 -2.81 -8.95 -11.75
C SER A 184 -3.07 -8.57 -10.29
N TYR A 185 -2.75 -7.32 -9.91
CA TYR A 185 -2.75 -6.87 -8.52
C TYR A 185 -4.13 -6.44 -8.02
N LEU A 186 -4.91 -5.72 -8.83
CA LEU A 186 -6.16 -5.09 -8.37
C LEU A 186 -7.13 -6.13 -7.77
N PRO A 187 -7.83 -5.81 -6.66
CA PRO A 187 -8.92 -6.64 -6.12
C PRO A 187 -9.91 -7.03 -7.22
N LYS A 188 -10.49 -8.24 -7.17
CA LYS A 188 -11.54 -8.63 -8.13
C LYS A 188 -12.86 -7.89 -7.87
N SER A 189 -13.12 -7.54 -6.62
CA SER A 189 -14.30 -6.82 -6.16
C SER A 189 -13.88 -5.86 -5.05
N LEU A 190 -14.52 -4.70 -4.98
CA LEU A 190 -14.35 -3.69 -3.95
C LEU A 190 -15.64 -2.84 -3.89
N LYS A 191 -16.08 -2.42 -2.69
CA LYS A 191 -17.25 -1.53 -2.50
C LYS A 191 -16.87 -0.10 -2.17
N THR A 192 -15.61 0.24 -2.36
CA THR A 192 -15.06 1.58 -2.21
C THR A 192 -14.26 1.95 -3.45
N ASP A 193 -13.90 3.21 -3.57
CA ASP A 193 -13.01 3.67 -4.63
C ASP A 193 -11.62 3.07 -4.43
N PHE A 194 -10.98 2.60 -5.50
CA PHE A 194 -9.56 2.25 -5.47
C PHE A 194 -8.72 3.45 -5.93
N HIS A 195 -7.72 3.86 -5.16
CA HIS A 195 -6.92 5.04 -5.49
C HIS A 195 -5.54 4.65 -6.04
N ILE A 196 -5.15 5.18 -7.20
CA ILE A 196 -3.85 4.97 -7.83
C ILE A 196 -3.19 6.33 -8.04
N THR A 197 -1.96 6.48 -7.53
CA THR A 197 -1.11 7.62 -7.85
C THR A 197 0.18 7.13 -8.50
N ILE A 198 0.48 7.65 -9.68
CA ILE A 198 1.72 7.38 -10.40
C ILE A 198 2.57 8.66 -10.38
N ILE A 199 3.80 8.57 -9.91
CA ILE A 199 4.80 9.62 -10.03
C ILE A 199 5.90 9.20 -11.00
N ALA A 200 6.13 10.00 -12.03
CA ALA A 200 7.09 9.70 -13.09
C ALA A 200 7.87 10.96 -13.51
N ASP A 201 9.04 10.78 -14.14
CA ASP A 201 9.78 11.91 -14.73
C ASP A 201 8.96 12.48 -15.89
N ASN A 202 8.98 13.80 -16.01
CA ASN A 202 8.23 14.55 -17.00
C ASN A 202 8.94 14.61 -18.37
N ASP A 203 10.13 14.00 -18.47
CA ASP A 203 11.02 13.99 -19.64
C ASP A 203 11.04 15.36 -20.35
N PRO A 204 11.65 16.39 -19.73
CA PRO A 204 11.50 17.76 -20.21
C PRO A 204 12.12 17.94 -21.61
N PRO A 205 11.56 18.81 -22.47
CA PRO A 205 12.06 19.09 -23.82
C PRO A 205 13.53 19.49 -23.90
N SER A 206 14.11 20.02 -22.82
CA SER A 206 15.54 20.30 -22.70
C SER A 206 16.44 19.07 -22.82
N LYS A 207 15.88 17.84 -22.71
CA LYS A 207 16.56 16.57 -23.02
C LYS A 207 16.46 16.15 -24.50
N GLY A 208 15.97 17.01 -25.39
CA GLY A 208 15.89 16.77 -26.85
C GLY A 208 14.74 15.87 -27.30
N ASN A 209 14.16 15.07 -26.41
CA ASN A 209 13.08 14.11 -26.70
C ASN A 209 11.77 14.36 -25.93
N GLY A 210 11.66 15.50 -25.23
CA GLY A 210 10.57 15.72 -24.29
C GLY A 210 9.18 15.78 -24.91
N LYS A 211 8.18 15.35 -24.15
CA LYS A 211 6.80 15.22 -24.62
C LYS A 211 6.00 16.51 -24.40
N ALA A 212 5.17 16.87 -25.37
CA ALA A 212 4.27 18.01 -25.23
C ALA A 212 3.12 17.72 -24.26
N VAL A 213 2.57 18.77 -23.64
CA VAL A 213 1.42 18.67 -22.70
C VAL A 213 0.28 17.83 -23.29
N LYS A 214 -0.11 18.07 -24.55
CA LYS A 214 -1.15 17.29 -25.25
C LYS A 214 -0.85 15.80 -25.35
N TRP A 215 0.43 15.43 -25.45
CA TRP A 215 0.84 14.03 -25.48
C TRP A 215 0.60 13.38 -24.12
N TRP A 216 0.91 14.09 -23.03
CA TRP A 216 0.66 13.62 -21.66
C TRP A 216 -0.83 13.50 -21.37
N GLU A 217 -1.65 14.49 -21.74
CA GLU A 217 -3.11 14.43 -21.60
C GLU A 217 -3.71 13.23 -22.34
N ARG A 218 -3.27 12.99 -23.58
CA ARG A 218 -3.72 11.84 -24.39
C ARG A 218 -3.27 10.51 -23.78
N SER A 219 -2.01 10.42 -23.35
CA SER A 219 -1.45 9.21 -22.76
C SER A 219 -2.12 8.87 -21.43
N PHE A 220 -2.37 9.88 -20.60
CA PHE A 220 -3.16 9.73 -19.37
C PHE A 220 -4.60 9.31 -19.66
N GLY A 221 -5.27 9.93 -20.64
CA GLY A 221 -6.62 9.54 -21.02
C GLY A 221 -6.73 8.09 -21.48
N ALA A 222 -5.77 7.62 -22.29
CA ALA A 222 -5.70 6.23 -22.73
C ALA A 222 -5.39 5.26 -21.59
N LEU A 223 -4.43 5.60 -20.71
CA LEU A 223 -4.10 4.81 -19.52
C LEU A 223 -5.31 4.68 -18.60
N LYS A 224 -5.98 5.80 -18.32
CA LYS A 224 -7.16 5.85 -17.47
C LYS A 224 -8.28 4.98 -18.02
N ALA A 225 -8.57 5.09 -19.32
CA ALA A 225 -9.59 4.26 -19.95
C ALA A 225 -9.31 2.77 -19.78
N LYS A 226 -8.08 2.32 -20.12
CA LYS A 226 -7.68 0.92 -19.97
C LYS A 226 -7.78 0.42 -18.53
N ILE A 227 -7.35 1.21 -17.54
CA ILE A 227 -7.42 0.80 -16.13
C ILE A 227 -8.87 0.77 -15.64
N SER A 228 -9.70 1.76 -16.00
CA SER A 228 -11.11 1.79 -15.62
C SER A 228 -11.93 0.62 -16.20
N GLU A 229 -11.47 -0.01 -17.29
CA GLU A 229 -12.10 -1.21 -17.86
C GLU A 229 -11.69 -2.51 -17.15
N MET A 230 -10.65 -2.49 -16.30
CA MET A 230 -10.16 -3.71 -15.64
C MET A 230 -11.11 -4.24 -14.56
N ARG A 231 -11.94 -3.38 -13.96
CA ARG A 231 -12.76 -3.69 -12.78
C ARG A 231 -14.08 -2.92 -12.79
N ASP A 232 -15.10 -3.49 -12.16
CA ASP A 232 -16.45 -2.90 -12.10
C ASP A 232 -16.60 -1.79 -11.03
N TYR A 233 -15.62 -1.65 -10.14
CA TYR A 233 -15.59 -0.58 -9.14
C TYR A 233 -14.82 0.64 -9.64
N ASN A 234 -15.08 1.80 -9.05
CA ASN A 234 -14.44 3.04 -9.46
C ASN A 234 -12.95 3.07 -9.09
N ILE A 235 -12.09 3.39 -10.07
CA ILE A 235 -10.65 3.56 -9.89
C ILE A 235 -10.29 5.02 -10.12
N GLN A 236 -9.87 5.71 -9.05
CA GLN A 236 -9.36 7.07 -9.10
C GLN A 236 -7.87 7.06 -9.45
N ILE A 237 -7.51 7.62 -10.60
CA ILE A 237 -6.13 7.58 -11.11
C ILE A 237 -5.60 8.99 -11.24
N GLU A 238 -4.43 9.21 -10.63
CA GLU A 238 -3.70 10.47 -10.63
C GLU A 238 -2.28 10.26 -11.15
N ILE A 239 -1.79 11.20 -11.96
CA ILE A 239 -0.37 11.22 -12.37
C ILE A 239 0.27 12.54 -11.96
N PHE A 240 1.40 12.45 -11.28
CA PHE A 240 2.31 13.55 -11.01
C PHE A 240 3.57 13.40 -11.85
N LEU A 241 3.85 14.37 -12.71
CA LEU A 241 5.04 14.40 -13.55
C LEU A 241 6.05 15.37 -12.94
N GLY A 242 7.21 14.85 -12.55
CA GLY A 242 8.27 15.63 -11.91
C GLY A 242 9.37 14.76 -11.28
N PRO A 243 10.08 15.23 -10.24
CA PRO A 243 11.15 14.46 -9.64
C PRO A 243 10.54 13.30 -8.88
N THR A 244 10.99 12.10 -9.18
CA THR A 244 10.57 10.87 -8.51
C THR A 244 11.49 10.54 -7.35
N LEU A 245 11.28 9.39 -6.72
CA LEU A 245 12.33 8.70 -5.96
C LEU A 245 13.35 8.07 -6.92
N HIS A 246 14.58 7.86 -6.45
CA HIS A 246 15.59 7.09 -7.19
C HIS A 246 15.19 5.62 -7.31
N LYS A 247 14.69 5.05 -6.20
CA LYS A 247 14.16 3.69 -6.15
C LYS A 247 12.84 3.64 -6.91
N ARG A 248 12.64 2.63 -7.76
CA ARG A 248 11.37 2.38 -8.43
C ARG A 248 10.53 1.49 -7.53
N ILE A 249 9.42 2.02 -7.06
CA ILE A 249 8.67 1.40 -5.98
C ILE A 249 7.18 1.34 -6.27
N PHE A 250 6.55 0.36 -5.64
CA PHE A 250 5.14 0.11 -5.59
C PHE A 250 4.76 0.00 -4.11
N ILE A 251 3.84 0.85 -3.65
CA ILE A 251 3.38 0.86 -2.26
C ILE A 251 1.87 0.79 -2.22
N SER A 252 1.32 -0.26 -1.62
CA SER A 252 -0.11 -0.36 -1.29
C SER A 252 -0.31 -0.36 0.23
N ASN A 253 -1.54 -0.64 0.69
CA ASN A 253 -1.92 -0.62 2.10
C ASN A 253 -0.97 -1.49 2.94
N TYR A 254 -0.69 -2.71 2.46
CA TYR A 254 0.12 -3.70 3.19
C TYR A 254 1.29 -4.26 2.39
N ILE A 255 1.52 -3.76 1.17
CA ILE A 255 2.61 -4.24 0.30
C ILE A 255 3.60 -3.11 0.06
N TYR A 256 4.87 -3.41 0.28
CA TYR A 256 6.01 -2.58 -0.13
C TYR A 256 6.86 -3.37 -1.12
N SER A 257 7.04 -2.83 -2.31
CA SER A 257 7.72 -3.47 -3.42
C SER A 257 8.68 -2.52 -4.11
N TRP A 258 9.77 -3.06 -4.63
CA TRP A 258 10.67 -2.33 -5.51
C TRP A 258 11.21 -3.20 -6.63
N VAL A 259 11.61 -2.52 -7.69
CA VAL A 259 12.19 -3.14 -8.88
C VAL A 259 13.44 -2.37 -9.28
N ASP A 260 14.55 -3.06 -9.54
CA ASP A 260 15.85 -2.40 -9.78
C ASP A 260 15.83 -1.52 -11.05
N LYS A 261 15.44 -2.12 -12.18
CA LYS A 261 15.32 -1.43 -13.48
C LYS A 261 13.91 -0.91 -13.77
N GLY A 262 13.11 -0.69 -12.74
CA GLY A 262 11.74 -0.20 -12.86
C GLY A 262 10.78 -1.24 -13.41
N PHE A 263 9.55 -0.83 -13.69
CA PHE A 263 8.46 -1.74 -14.06
C PHE A 263 8.54 -2.24 -15.50
N ASP A 264 9.69 -2.12 -16.15
CA ASP A 264 9.96 -2.56 -17.52
C ASP A 264 10.46 -4.00 -17.55
N VAL A 265 9.61 -4.92 -17.08
CA VAL A 265 10.01 -6.30 -16.78
C VAL A 265 9.85 -7.23 -17.97
N PHE A 266 8.66 -7.27 -18.58
CA PHE A 266 8.34 -8.19 -19.67
C PHE A 266 8.27 -7.47 -21.02
N LYS A 267 8.43 -8.23 -22.11
CA LYS A 267 8.27 -7.73 -23.48
C LYS A 267 6.82 -7.32 -23.76
N CYS A 268 6.62 -6.34 -24.65
CA CYS A 268 5.28 -6.06 -25.18
C CYS A 268 4.77 -7.22 -26.04
N SER A 269 5.66 -7.83 -26.83
CA SER A 269 5.34 -8.92 -27.76
C SER A 269 5.01 -10.26 -27.08
N ASP A 270 5.55 -10.52 -25.90
CA ASP A 270 5.23 -11.69 -25.07
C ASP A 270 5.31 -11.32 -23.59
N ALA A 271 4.15 -11.30 -22.93
CA ALA A 271 3.99 -10.92 -21.51
C ALA A 271 4.68 -11.87 -20.52
N ASN A 272 5.14 -13.03 -20.98
CA ASN A 272 5.75 -14.05 -20.15
C ASN A 272 7.28 -14.05 -20.29
N VAL A 273 7.85 -13.23 -21.17
CA VAL A 273 9.30 -13.23 -21.43
C VAL A 273 9.94 -11.97 -20.86
N VAL A 274 10.88 -12.17 -19.94
CA VAL A 274 11.66 -11.10 -19.32
C VAL A 274 12.47 -10.38 -20.40
N GLN A 275 12.38 -9.05 -20.42
CA GLN A 275 13.00 -8.22 -21.45
C GLN A 275 14.50 -7.96 -21.18
N ASP A 276 14.87 -7.74 -19.93
CA ASP A 276 16.24 -7.50 -19.50
C ASP A 276 16.47 -8.02 -18.08
N ASP A 277 17.73 -8.17 -17.68
CA ASP A 277 18.07 -8.58 -16.32
C ASP A 277 17.50 -7.59 -15.31
N ASN A 278 16.75 -8.06 -14.31
CA ASN A 278 16.07 -7.23 -13.32
C ASN A 278 15.93 -7.99 -11.99
N GLU A 279 15.57 -7.27 -10.94
CA GLU A 279 15.27 -7.85 -9.63
C GLU A 279 13.96 -7.27 -9.11
N ILE A 280 13.05 -8.15 -8.70
CA ILE A 280 11.75 -7.77 -8.16
C ILE A 280 11.67 -8.23 -6.71
N HIS A 281 11.23 -7.31 -5.86
CA HIS A 281 10.92 -7.56 -4.47
C HIS A 281 9.49 -7.12 -4.19
N ILE A 282 8.67 -8.01 -3.65
CA ILE A 282 7.29 -7.72 -3.24
C ILE A 282 7.14 -8.29 -1.85
N HIS A 283 6.95 -7.43 -0.85
CA HIS A 283 6.87 -7.88 0.53
C HIS A 283 5.63 -7.29 1.20
N HIS A 284 4.99 -8.11 2.04
CA HIS A 284 4.17 -7.57 3.11
C HIS A 284 5.03 -6.60 3.94
N ILE A 285 4.45 -5.46 4.33
CA ILE A 285 5.15 -4.45 5.15
C ILE A 285 5.62 -4.99 6.51
N PHE A 286 5.16 -6.20 6.88
CA PHE A 286 5.45 -6.88 8.14
C PHE A 286 6.44 -8.05 8.02
N ASN A 287 6.95 -8.37 6.83
CA ASN A 287 7.77 -9.58 6.65
C ASN A 287 9.14 -9.55 7.32
N ASN A 288 9.79 -8.39 7.40
CA ASN A 288 11.14 -8.26 7.95
C ASN A 288 11.10 -7.60 9.33
N ILE A 289 10.05 -7.90 10.10
CA ILE A 289 9.84 -7.31 11.42
C ILE A 289 10.90 -7.74 12.45
N GLU A 290 11.60 -8.83 12.24
CA GLU A 290 12.65 -9.27 13.18
C GLU A 290 14.06 -8.93 12.66
N ASP A 291 14.19 -8.46 11.42
CA ASP A 291 15.48 -8.17 10.80
C ASP A 291 16.16 -6.96 11.46
N PHE A 292 17.48 -7.07 11.62
CA PHE A 292 18.32 -5.96 12.06
C PHE A 292 18.32 -4.84 11.00
N GLY A 293 17.79 -3.66 11.34
CA GLY A 293 17.78 -2.48 10.47
C GLY A 293 16.38 -1.89 10.24
N GLU A 294 16.20 -1.23 9.09
CA GLU A 294 14.91 -0.65 8.71
C GLU A 294 13.92 -1.73 8.24
N SER A 295 12.74 -1.74 8.85
CA SER A 295 11.63 -2.58 8.38
C SER A 295 11.04 -2.06 7.07
N TYR A 296 10.41 -2.93 6.30
CA TYR A 296 9.63 -2.57 5.11
C TYR A 296 8.51 -1.60 5.46
N PHE A 297 7.93 -1.70 6.65
CA PHE A 297 7.01 -0.71 7.18
C PHE A 297 7.66 0.69 7.29
N SER A 298 8.79 0.81 7.98
CA SER A 298 9.51 2.07 8.14
C SER A 298 9.94 2.66 6.79
N MET A 299 10.45 1.82 5.89
CA MET A 299 10.80 2.22 4.53
C MET A 299 9.58 2.71 3.73
N SER A 300 8.44 2.03 3.87
CA SER A 300 7.18 2.41 3.23
C SER A 300 6.70 3.79 3.71
N GLU A 301 6.71 4.05 5.02
CA GLU A 301 6.33 5.35 5.59
C GLU A 301 7.25 6.48 5.16
N THR A 302 8.57 6.26 5.19
CA THR A 302 9.56 7.25 4.73
C THR A 302 9.35 7.58 3.25
N ASN A 303 9.21 6.56 2.40
CA ASN A 303 9.01 6.77 0.97
C ASN A 303 7.67 7.43 0.65
N LEU A 304 6.58 7.08 1.33
CA LEU A 304 5.29 7.75 1.15
C LEU A 304 5.36 9.21 1.57
N THR A 305 6.05 9.52 2.68
CA THR A 305 6.28 10.89 3.12
C THR A 305 7.06 11.70 2.08
N ASP A 306 8.11 11.12 1.49
CA ASP A 306 8.91 11.78 0.47
C ASP A 306 8.18 11.91 -0.87
N ILE A 307 7.37 10.93 -1.25
CA ILE A 307 6.47 11.02 -2.41
C ILE A 307 5.43 12.11 -2.18
N LEU A 308 4.82 12.20 -1.00
CA LEU A 308 3.87 13.25 -0.66
C LEU A 308 4.50 14.64 -0.79
N LYS A 309 5.71 14.85 -0.25
CA LYS A 309 6.44 16.12 -0.41
C LYS A 309 6.64 16.47 -1.89
N LYS A 310 7.04 15.49 -2.72
CA LYS A 310 7.24 15.69 -4.16
C LYS A 310 5.92 16.01 -4.88
N CYS A 311 4.85 15.28 -4.56
CA CYS A 311 3.51 15.52 -5.12
C CYS A 311 2.99 16.91 -4.75
N ASN A 312 3.15 17.33 -3.49
CA ASN A 312 2.76 18.66 -3.03
C ASN A 312 3.56 19.75 -3.73
N ALA A 313 4.89 19.60 -3.88
CA ALA A 313 5.70 20.55 -4.63
C ALA A 313 5.27 20.68 -6.11
N ILE A 314 4.87 19.57 -6.75
CA ILE A 314 4.31 19.58 -8.10
C ILE A 314 2.93 20.29 -8.10
N ALA A 315 2.07 19.95 -7.14
CA ALA A 315 0.73 20.49 -7.00
C ALA A 315 0.72 22.02 -6.81
N ASP A 316 1.54 22.53 -5.89
CA ASP A 316 1.65 23.95 -5.57
C ASP A 316 2.12 24.76 -6.78
N LEU A 317 3.05 24.22 -7.57
CA LEU A 317 3.53 24.86 -8.79
C LEU A 317 2.45 24.87 -9.89
N VAL A 318 1.78 23.74 -10.13
CA VAL A 318 0.70 23.67 -11.12
C VAL A 318 -0.50 24.56 -10.74
N ALA A 319 -0.82 24.65 -9.45
CA ALA A 319 -1.90 25.50 -8.95
C ALA A 319 -1.58 27.00 -9.08
N SER A 320 -0.33 27.40 -8.83
CA SER A 320 0.10 28.80 -8.91
C SER A 320 0.33 29.31 -10.33
N GLU A 321 0.89 28.50 -11.22
CA GLU A 321 1.17 28.90 -12.61
C GLU A 321 -0.08 28.88 -13.51
N GLY A 322 -1.18 28.27 -13.05
CA GLY A 322 -2.47 28.19 -13.76
C GLY A 322 -2.42 27.43 -15.09
N LYS A 323 -1.25 26.89 -15.46
CA LYS A 323 -1.00 26.11 -16.67
C LYS A 323 -0.08 24.95 -16.32
N GLN A 324 -0.41 23.77 -16.84
CA GLN A 324 0.55 22.67 -16.85
C GLN A 324 1.74 23.08 -17.71
N SER A 325 2.93 23.12 -17.12
CA SER A 325 4.17 23.40 -17.82
C SER A 325 4.84 22.08 -18.22
N PHE A 326 5.76 22.12 -19.18
CA PHE A 326 6.49 20.93 -19.60
C PHE A 326 7.33 20.30 -18.47
N SER A 327 7.64 21.06 -17.41
CA SER A 327 8.50 20.63 -16.31
C SER A 327 7.75 19.90 -15.19
N ARG A 328 6.44 20.16 -15.04
CA ARG A 328 5.62 19.70 -13.92
C ARG A 328 4.16 19.59 -14.33
N MET A 329 3.53 18.44 -14.10
CA MET A 329 2.11 18.23 -14.39
C MET A 329 1.43 17.43 -13.30
N ALA A 330 0.16 17.75 -13.05
CA ALA A 330 -0.74 16.98 -12.21
C ALA A 330 -2.01 16.67 -13.01
N LEU A 331 -2.24 15.38 -13.28
CA LEU A 331 -3.32 14.87 -14.12
C LEU A 331 -4.25 13.96 -13.28
N GLY A 332 -5.54 13.93 -13.64
CA GLY A 332 -6.55 13.17 -12.90
C GLY A 332 -7.15 13.88 -11.69
N ILE A 333 -6.58 15.04 -11.31
CA ILE A 333 -6.98 15.78 -10.10
C ILE A 333 -7.89 16.95 -10.47
N LYS A 334 -9.15 16.84 -10.06
CA LYS A 334 -10.17 17.89 -10.25
C LYS A 334 -10.07 19.00 -9.22
N ASP A 335 -9.47 18.73 -8.06
CA ASP A 335 -9.34 19.72 -6.99
C ASP A 335 -8.46 20.92 -7.44
N PRO A 336 -8.84 22.17 -7.08
CA PRO A 336 -8.04 23.35 -7.41
C PRO A 336 -6.63 23.33 -6.81
N SER A 337 -6.45 22.76 -5.62
CA SER A 337 -5.13 22.65 -4.95
C SER A 337 -4.19 21.68 -5.65
N LYS A 338 -4.70 20.83 -6.55
CA LYS A 338 -3.95 19.76 -7.23
C LYS A 338 -3.29 18.74 -6.30
N LYS A 339 -3.66 18.71 -5.02
CA LYS A 339 -3.18 17.72 -4.06
C LYS A 339 -3.76 16.34 -4.37
N SER A 340 -2.98 15.32 -4.07
CA SER A 340 -3.40 13.93 -4.29
C SER A 340 -4.61 13.58 -3.44
N LYS A 341 -5.53 12.77 -3.96
CA LYS A 341 -6.63 12.17 -3.19
C LYS A 341 -6.31 10.77 -2.70
N ASN A 342 -5.12 10.24 -2.99
CA ASN A 342 -4.72 8.90 -2.59
C ASN A 342 -4.73 8.75 -1.07
N ARG A 343 -5.32 7.66 -0.57
CA ARG A 343 -5.48 7.46 0.88
C ARG A 343 -4.16 7.17 1.59
N LEU A 344 -3.10 6.80 0.85
CA LEU A 344 -1.76 6.61 1.41
C LEU A 344 -0.96 7.92 1.51
N LEU A 345 -1.44 8.99 0.88
CA LEU A 345 -0.77 10.29 0.82
C LEU A 345 -1.55 11.39 1.58
N ASN A 346 -2.68 11.04 2.22
CA ASN A 346 -3.54 11.97 2.97
C ASN A 346 -3.68 11.56 4.44
#